data_AF-A0A2V9BVX7-F1
#
_entry.id   AF-A0A2V9BVX7-F1
#
_cell.length_a   1.000
_cell.length_b   1.000
_cell.length_c   1.000
_cell.angle_alpha   90.00
_cell.angle_beta   90.00
_cell.angle_gamma   90.00
#
_symmetry.space_group_name_H-M   'P 1'
#
loop_
_entity.id
_entity.type
_entity.pdbx_description
1 polymer ?
#
loop_
_entity_poly.entity_id
_entity_poly.type
_entity_poly.pdbx_seq_one_letter_code
_entity_poly.pdbx_strand_id
1 'polypeptide(L)'
;MASVPRYLTIPLPNGSRISILHSLPFFLVHLAALLIFFMPFHWYYLVTTLAVLFVRMFFVTAGYHRYFSHRSFKTSRAFQFVIAFMAMSSSQKGVLWWAAHHRHHHRYSDQELDLHSPTLFGFFWSHIGWILSDKYNDTRMDYIGDFAKFPELRWLNKYHMVPPAVLGAAVWLIGGWPLFVWAFCLGTVLLWHDTFTINSLSHLFGSRRYETGDTSRNNWLLALLTLGEGWHNNHHHFMASARQGFYWWEIDITYYTLKAMSWLGLVWDLRKVPAHILADQPVAA
;
A
#
# COMPACT_ATOMS: atom_id res chain seq x y z
N MET A 1 -1.98 -26.23 9.07
CA MET A 1 -1.18 -25.42 10.01
C MET A 1 -1.71 -25.68 11.40
N ALA A 2 -0.85 -26.00 12.37
CA ALA A 2 -1.26 -26.16 13.76
C ALA A 2 -1.87 -24.84 14.26
N SER A 3 -2.99 -24.90 14.99
CA SER A 3 -3.61 -23.72 15.57
C SER A 3 -2.64 -23.07 16.56
N VAL A 4 -2.36 -21.78 16.37
CA VAL A 4 -1.53 -21.01 17.32
C VAL A 4 -2.22 -21.05 18.68
N PRO A 5 -1.53 -21.42 19.78
CA PRO A 5 -2.13 -21.48 21.10
C PRO A 5 -2.78 -20.15 21.50
N ARG A 6 -3.97 -20.19 22.13
CA ARG A 6 -4.75 -18.99 22.49
C ARG A 6 -3.97 -17.98 23.34
N TYR A 7 -2.97 -18.41 24.12
CA TYR A 7 -2.14 -17.52 24.95
C TYR A 7 -1.11 -16.70 24.15
N LEU A 8 -0.85 -17.05 22.89
CA LEU A 8 0.00 -16.28 21.97
C LEU A 8 -0.82 -15.35 21.07
N THR A 9 -2.05 -15.04 21.48
CA THR A 9 -2.95 -14.18 20.70
C THR A 9 -3.53 -13.07 21.56
N ILE A 10 -3.56 -11.85 21.01
CA ILE A 10 -4.26 -10.72 21.63
C ILE A 10 -5.69 -10.70 21.06
N PRO A 11 -6.74 -10.93 21.88
CA PRO A 11 -8.12 -10.88 21.41
C PRO A 11 -8.54 -9.43 21.15
N LEU A 12 -9.38 -9.23 20.14
CA LEU A 12 -9.88 -7.92 19.73
C LEU A 12 -11.40 -7.82 19.91
N PRO A 13 -11.96 -6.61 20.05
CA PRO A 13 -13.40 -6.42 20.31
C PRO A 13 -14.32 -7.04 19.24
N ASN A 14 -13.86 -7.14 17.99
CA ASN A 14 -14.59 -7.73 16.87
C ASN A 14 -14.44 -9.26 16.75
N GLY A 15 -13.92 -9.93 17.78
CA GLY A 15 -13.73 -11.38 17.83
C GLY A 15 -12.51 -11.91 17.07
N SER A 16 -11.76 -11.04 16.40
CA SER A 16 -10.50 -11.42 15.73
C SER A 16 -9.32 -11.47 16.71
N ARG A 17 -8.18 -11.99 16.24
CA ARG A 17 -6.98 -12.19 17.07
C ARG A 17 -5.75 -11.63 16.36
N ILE A 18 -4.85 -11.02 17.14
CA ILE A 18 -3.49 -10.73 16.68
C ILE A 18 -2.62 -11.91 17.10
N SER A 19 -2.12 -12.68 16.13
CA SER A 19 -1.12 -13.72 16.40
C SER A 19 0.21 -13.03 16.68
N ILE A 20 0.70 -13.14 17.92
CA ILE A 20 1.98 -12.54 18.32
C ILE A 20 3.10 -13.14 17.47
N LEU A 21 3.09 -14.47 17.28
CA LEU A 21 4.10 -15.19 16.51
C LEU A 21 4.15 -14.72 15.04
N HIS A 22 3.00 -14.57 14.39
CA HIS A 22 2.95 -14.09 13.00
C HIS A 22 3.28 -12.60 12.88
N SER A 23 3.06 -11.84 13.94
CA SER A 23 3.36 -10.40 14.00
C SER A 23 4.80 -10.10 14.43
N LEU A 24 5.57 -11.10 14.89
CA LEU A 24 6.97 -10.92 15.30
C LEU A 24 7.82 -10.21 14.25
N PRO A 25 7.78 -10.57 12.95
CA PRO A 25 8.58 -9.86 11.95
C PRO A 25 8.24 -8.37 11.87
N PHE A 26 6.97 -8.01 12.02
CA PHE A 26 6.53 -6.61 12.05
C PHE A 26 7.17 -5.87 13.23
N PHE A 27 7.05 -6.41 14.46
CA PHE A 27 7.62 -5.79 15.65
C PHE A 27 9.15 -5.75 15.63
N LEU A 28 9.81 -6.80 15.15
CA LEU A 28 11.26 -6.87 15.05
C LEU A 28 11.82 -5.82 14.09
N VAL A 29 11.14 -5.53 12.98
CA VAL A 29 11.56 -4.46 12.05
C VAL A 29 11.44 -3.08 12.71
N HIS A 30 10.40 -2.83 13.52
CA HIS A 30 10.27 -1.59 14.28
C HIS A 30 11.39 -1.44 15.31
N LEU A 31 11.67 -2.50 16.08
CA LEU A 31 12.75 -2.50 17.06
C LEU A 31 14.12 -2.33 16.39
N ALA A 32 14.36 -3.01 15.27
CA ALA A 32 15.59 -2.89 14.49
C ALA A 32 15.78 -1.47 13.95
N ALA A 33 14.71 -0.77 13.54
CA ALA A 33 14.79 0.62 13.10
C ALA A 33 15.28 1.57 14.21
N LEU A 34 15.07 1.25 15.49
CA LEU A 34 15.60 2.05 16.61
C LEU A 34 17.12 1.91 16.77
N LEU A 35 17.76 0.92 16.12
CA LEU A 35 19.21 0.75 16.17
C LEU A 35 19.97 1.89 15.49
N ILE A 36 19.30 2.76 14.70
CA ILE A 36 19.92 3.95 14.10
C ILE A 36 20.59 4.86 15.13
N PHE A 37 20.06 4.92 16.37
CA PHE A 37 20.61 5.76 17.44
C PHE A 37 21.92 5.22 18.03
N PHE A 38 22.27 3.97 17.69
CA PHE A 38 23.48 3.29 18.16
C PHE A 38 24.49 3.07 17.01
N MET A 39 24.24 3.63 15.84
CA MET A 39 25.06 3.47 14.64
C MET A 39 25.65 4.81 14.21
N PRO A 40 26.85 4.84 13.59
CA PRO A 40 27.40 6.06 13.03
C PRO A 40 26.47 6.61 11.94
N PHE A 41 26.41 7.94 11.82
CA PHE A 41 25.63 8.61 10.78
C PHE A 41 26.50 9.01 9.59
N HIS A 42 26.02 8.72 8.39
CA HIS A 42 26.54 9.25 7.14
C HIS A 42 25.38 9.69 6.26
N TRP A 43 25.55 10.81 5.54
CA TRP A 43 24.51 11.37 4.66
C TRP A 43 24.00 10.38 3.61
N TYR A 44 24.86 9.51 3.09
CA TYR A 44 24.45 8.52 2.10
C TYR A 44 23.46 7.49 2.66
N TYR A 45 23.42 7.25 3.99
CA TYR A 45 22.38 6.43 4.61
C TYR A 45 21.02 7.06 4.42
N LEU A 46 20.86 8.34 4.80
CA LEU A 46 19.62 9.07 4.63
C LEU A 46 19.19 9.14 3.17
N VAL A 47 20.11 9.50 2.26
CA VAL A 47 19.81 9.59 0.82
C VAL A 47 19.37 8.24 0.26
N THR A 48 20.04 7.14 0.64
CA THR A 48 19.65 5.80 0.21
C THR A 48 18.30 5.39 0.80
N THR A 49 18.03 5.69 2.07
CA THR A 49 16.72 5.46 2.69
C THR A 49 15.61 6.16 1.93
N LEU A 50 15.76 7.45 1.64
CA LEU A 50 14.76 8.23 0.91
C LEU A 50 14.58 7.72 -0.53
N ALA A 51 15.66 7.36 -1.22
CA ALA A 51 15.59 6.80 -2.57
C ALA A 51 14.87 5.44 -2.60
N VAL A 52 15.22 4.53 -1.68
CA VAL A 52 14.58 3.22 -1.55
C VAL A 52 13.11 3.38 -1.15
N LEU A 53 12.80 4.28 -0.21
CA LEU A 53 11.43 4.61 0.20
C LEU A 53 10.61 5.11 -0.99
N PHE A 54 11.13 6.07 -1.76
CA PHE A 54 10.46 6.63 -2.94
C PHE A 54 10.15 5.55 -3.98
N VAL A 55 11.13 4.72 -4.33
CA VAL A 55 10.94 3.64 -5.32
C VAL A 55 9.90 2.64 -4.83
N ARG A 56 9.97 2.22 -3.56
CA ARG A 56 9.00 1.27 -2.99
C ARG A 56 7.60 1.85 -2.94
N MET A 57 7.46 3.10 -2.49
CA MET A 57 6.17 3.80 -2.46
C MET A 57 5.58 3.93 -3.87
N PHE A 58 6.40 4.24 -4.88
CA PHE A 58 5.94 4.26 -6.27
C PHE A 58 5.36 2.90 -6.68
N PHE A 59 5.98 1.77 -6.34
CA PHE A 59 5.43 0.46 -6.70
C PHE A 59 4.26 -0.01 -5.83
N VAL A 60 4.12 0.47 -4.59
CA VAL A 60 2.88 0.29 -3.82
C VAL A 60 1.72 0.96 -4.56
N THR A 61 1.90 2.21 -4.97
CA THR A 61 0.84 3.03 -5.59
C THR A 61 0.58 2.65 -7.05
N ALA A 62 1.61 2.56 -7.89
CA ALA A 62 1.48 2.13 -9.28
C ALA A 62 1.09 0.66 -9.40
N GLY A 63 1.70 -0.20 -8.58
CA GLY A 63 1.59 -1.64 -8.69
C GLY A 63 0.41 -2.21 -7.94
N TYR A 64 0.55 -2.34 -6.62
CA TYR A 64 -0.53 -2.91 -5.79
C TYR A 64 -1.86 -2.19 -6.04
N HIS A 65 -1.85 -0.86 -5.98
CA HIS A 65 -3.07 -0.10 -6.04
C HIS A 65 -3.59 0.09 -7.48
N ARG A 66 -2.90 0.90 -8.29
CA ARG A 66 -3.42 1.35 -9.58
C ARG A 66 -3.49 0.24 -10.63
N TYR A 67 -2.54 -0.70 -10.63
CA TYR A 67 -2.53 -1.80 -11.59
C TYR A 67 -3.34 -3.02 -11.11
N PHE A 68 -2.93 -3.63 -10.00
CA PHE A 68 -3.50 -4.91 -9.56
C PHE A 68 -4.90 -4.74 -8.97
N SER A 69 -5.17 -3.68 -8.20
CA SER A 69 -6.52 -3.45 -7.66
C SER A 69 -7.47 -2.85 -8.69
N HIS A 70 -7.07 -1.82 -9.43
CA HIS A 70 -8.00 -1.01 -10.23
C HIS A 70 -7.88 -1.14 -11.75
N ARG A 71 -6.82 -1.79 -12.25
CA ARG A 71 -6.58 -1.94 -13.70
C ARG A 71 -6.62 -0.61 -14.44
N SER A 72 -6.06 0.42 -13.83
CA SER A 72 -6.09 1.79 -14.35
C SER A 72 -5.16 2.01 -15.54
N PHE A 73 -4.26 1.05 -15.82
CA PHE A 73 -3.42 1.02 -17.02
C PHE A 73 -3.13 -0.43 -17.42
N LYS A 74 -2.50 -0.61 -18.59
CA LYS A 74 -2.04 -1.90 -19.11
C LYS A 74 -0.51 -1.95 -19.19
N THR A 75 0.02 -3.16 -19.13
CA THR A 75 1.45 -3.42 -19.31
C THR A 75 1.67 -4.83 -19.85
N SER A 76 2.91 -5.17 -20.20
CA SER A 76 3.30 -6.51 -20.65
C SER A 76 3.33 -7.50 -19.48
N ARG A 77 3.25 -8.80 -19.77
CA ARG A 77 3.34 -9.85 -18.73
C ARG A 77 4.68 -9.82 -17.97
N ALA A 78 5.77 -9.53 -18.68
CA ALA A 78 7.10 -9.41 -18.06
C ALA A 78 7.15 -8.23 -17.08
N PHE A 79 6.66 -7.06 -17.50
CA PHE A 79 6.68 -5.89 -16.63
C PHE A 79 5.61 -5.97 -15.52
N GLN A 80 4.50 -6.68 -15.73
CA GLN A 80 3.58 -7.08 -14.66
C GLN A 80 4.30 -7.84 -13.54
N PHE A 81 5.18 -8.79 -13.87
CA PHE A 81 5.99 -9.49 -12.88
C PHE A 81 6.95 -8.54 -12.15
N VAL A 82 7.62 -7.63 -12.88
CA VAL A 82 8.50 -6.62 -12.29
C VAL A 82 7.75 -5.73 -11.31
N ILE A 83 6.59 -5.18 -11.71
CA ILE A 83 5.74 -4.36 -10.85
C ILE A 83 5.33 -5.14 -9.59
N ALA A 84 4.92 -6.41 -9.74
CA ALA A 84 4.54 -7.26 -8.60
C ALA A 84 5.71 -7.47 -7.63
N PHE A 85 6.89 -7.82 -8.14
CA PHE A 85 8.08 -8.05 -7.34
C PHE A 85 8.49 -6.78 -6.58
N MET A 86 8.55 -5.65 -7.28
CA MET A 86 8.91 -4.37 -6.69
C MET A 86 7.89 -3.88 -5.65
N ALA A 87 6.59 -4.04 -5.92
CA ALA A 87 5.54 -3.69 -4.95
C ALA A 87 5.66 -4.54 -3.67
N MET A 88 5.92 -5.84 -3.81
CA MET A 88 6.11 -6.75 -2.69
C MET A 88 7.37 -6.52 -1.86
N SER A 89 8.36 -5.79 -2.40
CA SER A 89 9.50 -5.34 -1.60
C SER A 89 9.09 -4.41 -0.45
N SER A 90 7.86 -3.88 -0.44
CA SER A 90 7.24 -3.14 0.68
C SER A 90 6.94 -3.99 1.92
N SER A 91 7.04 -5.32 1.83
CA SER A 91 6.69 -6.25 2.92
C SER A 91 5.21 -6.19 3.34
N GLN A 92 4.29 -5.78 2.45
CA GLN A 92 2.84 -5.72 2.72
C GLN A 92 2.07 -6.95 2.21
N LYS A 93 2.64 -8.15 2.40
CA LYS A 93 2.14 -9.45 1.91
C LYS A 93 2.13 -9.56 0.36
N GLY A 94 1.50 -10.62 -0.15
CA GLY A 94 1.51 -10.93 -1.58
C GLY A 94 0.65 -9.99 -2.42
N VAL A 95 1.01 -9.83 -3.69
CA VAL A 95 0.30 -8.94 -4.64
C VAL A 95 -1.17 -9.29 -4.86
N LEU A 96 -1.50 -10.57 -4.92
CA LEU A 96 -2.89 -11.00 -5.08
C LEU A 96 -3.67 -10.82 -3.78
N TRP A 97 -3.02 -11.06 -2.63
CA TRP A 97 -3.57 -10.80 -1.32
C TRP A 97 -3.93 -9.31 -1.17
N TRP A 98 -2.97 -8.43 -1.43
CA TRP A 98 -3.16 -6.98 -1.27
C TRP A 98 -4.28 -6.48 -2.17
N ALA A 99 -4.24 -6.83 -3.46
CA ALA A 99 -5.25 -6.38 -4.42
C ALA A 99 -6.65 -6.92 -4.12
N ALA A 100 -6.77 -8.18 -3.67
CA ALA A 100 -8.06 -8.74 -3.28
C ALA A 100 -8.66 -8.02 -2.05
N HIS A 101 -7.84 -7.72 -1.03
CA HIS A 101 -8.30 -6.98 0.15
C HIS A 101 -8.66 -5.54 -0.20
N HIS A 102 -7.89 -4.90 -1.07
CA HIS A 102 -8.18 -3.54 -1.52
C HIS A 102 -9.49 -3.46 -2.32
N ARG A 103 -9.73 -4.41 -3.22
CA ARG A 103 -11.02 -4.52 -3.94
C ARG A 103 -12.19 -4.78 -2.99
N HIS A 104 -11.96 -5.57 -1.95
CA HIS A 104 -12.96 -5.80 -0.89
C HIS A 104 -13.27 -4.52 -0.12
N HIS A 105 -12.23 -3.76 0.26
CA HIS A 105 -12.38 -2.46 0.91
C HIS A 105 -13.22 -1.51 0.05
N HIS A 106 -12.91 -1.32 -1.24
CA HIS A 106 -13.70 -0.46 -2.11
C HIS A 106 -15.16 -0.87 -2.27
N ARG A 107 -15.46 -2.18 -2.17
CA ARG A 107 -16.83 -2.68 -2.26
C ARG A 107 -17.65 -2.39 -1.00
N TYR A 108 -17.01 -2.31 0.16
CA TYR A 108 -17.66 -2.23 1.46
C TYR A 108 -17.12 -1.09 2.32
N SER A 109 -16.54 -0.06 1.71
CA SER A 109 -15.79 0.99 2.43
C SER A 109 -16.67 1.65 3.48
N ASP A 110 -16.16 1.73 4.71
CA ASP A 110 -16.88 2.25 5.89
C ASP A 110 -18.24 1.57 6.19
N GLN A 111 -18.42 0.34 5.73
CA GLN A 111 -19.53 -0.56 6.09
C GLN A 111 -19.04 -1.72 6.96
N GLU A 112 -19.95 -2.52 7.51
CA GLU A 112 -19.63 -3.61 8.45
C GLU A 112 -18.62 -4.63 7.91
N LEU A 113 -18.58 -4.82 6.59
CA LEU A 113 -17.65 -5.73 5.93
C LEU A 113 -16.31 -5.08 5.57
N ASP A 114 -16.13 -3.78 5.78
CA ASP A 114 -14.82 -3.16 5.64
C ASP A 114 -13.83 -3.78 6.64
N LEU A 115 -12.67 -4.13 6.14
CA LEU A 115 -11.61 -4.78 6.91
C LEU A 115 -10.80 -3.77 7.75
N HIS A 116 -10.78 -2.50 7.36
CA HIS A 116 -10.00 -1.47 8.05
C HIS A 116 -10.74 -0.13 8.20
N SER A 117 -12.07 -0.13 8.38
CA SER A 117 -12.81 1.11 8.60
C SER A 117 -12.41 1.79 9.92
N PRO A 118 -11.92 3.05 9.89
CA PRO A 118 -11.61 3.81 11.10
C PRO A 118 -12.86 4.28 11.84
N THR A 119 -13.99 4.46 11.15
CA THR A 119 -15.23 4.95 11.75
C THR A 119 -15.93 3.89 12.57
N LEU A 120 -15.86 2.62 12.14
CA LEU A 120 -16.47 1.50 12.84
C LEU A 120 -15.56 0.88 13.91
N PHE A 121 -14.25 0.82 13.65
CA PHE A 121 -13.32 0.05 14.49
C PHE A 121 -12.21 0.90 15.11
N GLY A 122 -12.16 2.21 14.82
CA GLY A 122 -11.23 3.16 15.40
C GLY A 122 -9.89 3.30 14.65
N PHE A 123 -9.14 4.34 15.03
CA PHE A 123 -7.86 4.68 14.40
C PHE A 123 -6.80 3.58 14.52
N PHE A 124 -6.62 3.00 15.71
CA PHE A 124 -5.58 1.98 15.90
C PHE A 124 -5.84 0.71 15.06
N TRP A 125 -7.12 0.32 14.94
CA TRP A 125 -7.52 -0.81 14.11
C TRP A 125 -7.21 -0.59 12.63
N SER A 126 -7.71 0.53 12.09
CA SER A 126 -7.53 0.90 10.67
C SER A 126 -6.06 1.12 10.30
N HIS A 127 -5.27 1.66 11.23
CA HIS A 127 -3.86 1.96 10.99
C HIS A 127 -2.98 0.71 11.07
N ILE A 128 -3.10 -0.14 12.11
CA ILE A 128 -2.18 -1.29 12.30
C ILE A 128 -2.92 -2.59 12.66
N GLY A 129 -4.02 -2.52 13.41
CA GLY A 129 -4.67 -3.71 13.96
C GLY A 129 -5.11 -4.74 12.91
N TRP A 130 -5.72 -4.28 11.82
CA TRP A 130 -6.30 -5.16 10.81
C TRP A 130 -5.25 -6.03 10.09
N ILE A 131 -4.07 -5.48 9.77
CA ILE A 131 -3.04 -6.17 8.99
C ILE A 131 -2.33 -7.25 9.82
N LEU A 132 -2.27 -7.06 11.15
CA LEU A 132 -1.75 -8.02 12.13
C LEU A 132 -2.79 -9.09 12.54
N SER A 133 -4.05 -8.88 12.17
CA SER A 133 -5.13 -9.82 12.46
C SER A 133 -4.98 -11.10 11.65
N ASP A 134 -5.22 -12.24 12.29
CA ASP A 134 -5.22 -13.55 11.62
C ASP A 134 -6.42 -13.74 10.68
N LYS A 135 -7.52 -13.04 10.93
CA LYS A 135 -8.78 -13.08 10.17
C LYS A 135 -8.61 -12.80 8.68
N TYR A 136 -7.61 -12.00 8.32
CA TYR A 136 -7.40 -11.53 6.95
C TYR A 136 -6.11 -12.10 6.34
N ASN A 137 -5.60 -13.25 6.79
CA ASN A 137 -4.38 -13.82 6.20
C ASN A 137 -4.58 -14.51 4.85
N ASP A 138 -5.79 -15.02 4.59
CA ASP A 138 -6.06 -15.78 3.37
C ASP A 138 -6.26 -14.86 2.16
N THR A 139 -5.71 -15.25 1.02
CA THR A 139 -5.93 -14.52 -0.24
C THR A 139 -7.30 -14.88 -0.82
N ARG A 140 -8.17 -13.87 -0.95
CA ARG A 140 -9.50 -13.98 -1.57
C ARG A 140 -9.42 -14.04 -3.09
N MET A 141 -9.11 -15.23 -3.62
CA MET A 141 -8.90 -15.45 -5.07
C MET A 141 -10.12 -15.10 -5.93
N ASP A 142 -11.33 -15.18 -5.35
CA ASP A 142 -12.60 -14.80 -5.96
C ASP A 142 -12.65 -13.31 -6.37
N TYR A 143 -11.93 -12.43 -5.65
CA TYR A 143 -11.87 -10.99 -5.95
C TYR A 143 -10.78 -10.62 -6.97
N ILE A 144 -9.85 -11.53 -7.28
CA ILE A 144 -8.63 -11.24 -8.05
C ILE A 144 -8.34 -12.27 -9.15
N GLY A 145 -9.39 -12.95 -9.64
CA GLY A 145 -9.29 -14.01 -10.65
C GLY A 145 -8.62 -13.59 -11.97
N ASP A 146 -8.75 -12.32 -12.34
CA ASP A 146 -8.12 -11.72 -13.50
C ASP A 146 -6.59 -11.75 -13.47
N PHE A 147 -5.98 -11.67 -12.28
CA PHE A 147 -4.54 -11.81 -12.07
C PHE A 147 -4.13 -13.17 -11.49
N ALA A 148 -5.02 -13.86 -10.77
CA ALA A 148 -4.74 -15.17 -10.20
C ALA A 148 -4.49 -16.25 -11.26
N LYS A 149 -4.91 -16.04 -12.51
CA LYS A 149 -4.61 -16.94 -13.64
C LYS A 149 -3.11 -17.03 -13.99
N PHE A 150 -2.28 -16.08 -13.55
CA PHE A 150 -0.85 -16.06 -13.85
C PHE A 150 -0.05 -16.84 -12.79
N PRO A 151 0.62 -17.96 -13.16
CA PRO A 151 1.32 -18.82 -12.19
C PRO A 151 2.47 -18.10 -11.48
N GLU A 152 3.20 -17.21 -12.16
CA GLU A 152 4.28 -16.43 -11.57
C GLU A 152 3.78 -15.48 -10.47
N LEU A 153 2.58 -14.92 -10.62
CA LEU A 153 1.97 -14.07 -9.59
C LEU A 153 1.48 -14.89 -8.40
N ARG A 154 0.96 -16.10 -8.63
CA ARG A 154 0.61 -17.03 -7.54
C ARG A 154 1.85 -17.46 -6.75
N TRP A 155 2.96 -17.72 -7.44
CA TRP A 155 4.23 -18.05 -6.81
C TRP A 155 4.72 -16.87 -5.97
N LEU A 156 4.77 -15.66 -6.54
CA LEU A 156 5.13 -14.45 -5.80
C LEU A 156 4.22 -14.21 -4.59
N ASN A 157 2.91 -14.40 -4.74
CA ASN A 157 1.96 -14.25 -3.64
C ASN A 157 2.20 -15.26 -2.51
N LYS A 158 2.51 -16.52 -2.86
CA LYS A 158 2.83 -17.58 -1.89
C LYS A 158 4.15 -17.32 -1.18
N TYR A 159 5.17 -16.87 -1.92
CA TYR A 159 6.51 -16.58 -1.42
C TYR A 159 6.75 -15.07 -1.31
N HIS A 160 5.78 -14.34 -0.75
CA HIS A 160 5.80 -12.88 -0.71
C HIS A 160 6.96 -12.27 0.08
N MET A 161 7.68 -13.07 0.88
CA MET A 161 8.89 -12.65 1.58
C MET A 161 10.14 -12.65 0.70
N VAL A 162 10.10 -13.21 -0.51
CA VAL A 162 11.26 -13.23 -1.42
C VAL A 162 11.69 -11.82 -1.82
N PRO A 163 10.82 -10.93 -2.33
CA PRO A 163 11.27 -9.58 -2.72
C PRO A 163 11.85 -8.72 -1.59
N PRO A 164 11.23 -8.65 -0.38
CA PRO A 164 11.84 -7.88 0.70
C PRO A 164 13.14 -8.53 1.20
N ALA A 165 13.26 -9.86 1.20
CA ALA A 165 14.53 -10.52 1.53
C ALA A 165 15.64 -10.20 0.51
N VAL A 166 15.31 -10.19 -0.79
CA VAL A 166 16.26 -9.81 -1.86
C VAL A 166 16.68 -8.35 -1.70
N LEU A 167 15.75 -7.43 -1.46
CA LEU A 167 16.06 -6.02 -1.22
C LEU A 167 16.95 -5.85 0.02
N GLY A 168 16.58 -6.49 1.14
CA GLY A 168 17.34 -6.43 2.38
C GLY A 168 18.76 -6.95 2.21
N ALA A 169 18.93 -8.11 1.56
CA ALA A 169 20.23 -8.67 1.24
C ALA A 169 21.06 -7.74 0.34
N ALA A 170 20.47 -7.16 -0.70
CA ALA A 170 21.15 -6.23 -1.59
C ALA A 170 21.64 -4.98 -0.85
N VAL A 171 20.78 -4.35 -0.04
CA VAL A 171 21.14 -3.19 0.79
C VAL A 171 22.27 -3.53 1.77
N TRP A 172 22.19 -4.69 2.42
CA TRP A 172 23.23 -5.15 3.34
C TRP A 172 24.56 -5.43 2.63
N LEU A 173 24.54 -6.04 1.44
CA LEU A 173 25.75 -6.28 0.65
C LEU A 173 26.44 -4.98 0.21
N ILE A 174 25.67 -3.90 0.03
CA ILE A 174 26.19 -2.60 -0.41
C ILE A 174 26.83 -1.80 0.75
N GLY A 175 26.20 -1.80 1.94
CA GLY A 175 26.61 -0.90 3.03
C GLY A 175 26.58 -1.51 4.42
N GLY A 176 26.56 -2.83 4.52
CA GLY A 176 26.57 -3.58 5.76
C GLY A 176 25.34 -3.32 6.64
N TRP A 177 25.49 -3.63 7.93
CA TRP A 177 24.44 -3.45 8.93
C TRP A 177 23.95 -2.00 9.09
N PRO A 178 24.81 -0.96 9.07
CA PRO A 178 24.33 0.41 9.16
C PRO A 178 23.37 0.78 8.03
N LEU A 179 23.73 0.49 6.77
CA LEU A 179 22.85 0.79 5.65
C LEU A 179 21.60 -0.09 5.64
N PHE A 180 21.68 -1.35 6.07
CA PHE A 180 20.52 -2.22 6.22
C PHE A 180 19.52 -1.65 7.25
N VAL A 181 19.97 -1.23 8.43
CA VAL A 181 19.09 -0.64 9.44
C VAL A 181 18.47 0.67 8.94
N TRP A 182 19.25 1.53 8.29
CA TRP A 182 18.76 2.80 7.75
C TRP A 182 17.83 2.64 6.55
N ALA A 183 18.27 1.98 5.48
CA ALA A 183 17.53 1.96 4.21
C ALA A 183 16.46 0.87 4.17
N PHE A 184 16.68 -0.27 4.84
CA PHE A 184 15.72 -1.36 4.87
C PHE A 184 14.81 -1.33 6.10
N CYS A 185 15.34 -1.32 7.33
CA CYS A 185 14.48 -1.36 8.53
C CYS A 185 13.69 -0.07 8.72
N LEU A 186 14.37 1.07 8.90
CA LEU A 186 13.71 2.38 9.05
C LEU A 186 12.87 2.71 7.81
N GLY A 187 13.41 2.52 6.60
CA GLY A 187 12.65 2.72 5.36
C GLY A 187 11.38 1.87 5.26
N THR A 188 11.36 0.65 5.81
CA THR A 188 10.14 -0.18 5.86
C THR A 188 9.13 0.33 6.88
N VAL A 189 9.58 0.76 8.06
CA VAL A 189 8.70 1.36 9.08
C VAL A 189 8.02 2.61 8.54
N LEU A 190 8.79 3.52 7.93
CA LEU A 190 8.24 4.74 7.32
C LEU A 190 7.24 4.40 6.21
N LEU A 191 7.60 3.50 5.30
CA LEU A 191 6.72 3.06 4.21
C LEU A 191 5.40 2.47 4.72
N TRP A 192 5.46 1.62 5.76
CA TRP A 192 4.26 1.05 6.37
C TRP A 192 3.35 2.13 6.92
N HIS A 193 3.89 3.03 7.75
CA HIS A 193 3.07 4.09 8.33
C HIS A 193 2.51 5.04 7.28
N ASP A 194 3.31 5.44 6.28
CA ASP A 194 2.84 6.26 5.16
C ASP A 194 1.66 5.58 4.45
N THR A 195 1.77 4.28 4.13
CA THR A 195 0.68 3.54 3.47
C THR A 195 -0.54 3.43 4.39
N PHE A 196 -0.33 3.14 5.67
CA PHE A 196 -1.40 2.94 6.64
C PHE A 196 -2.13 4.26 6.98
N THR A 197 -1.51 5.41 6.78
CA THR A 197 -2.22 6.70 6.91
C THR A 197 -3.35 6.84 5.91
N ILE A 198 -3.28 6.19 4.74
CA ILE A 198 -4.37 6.24 3.76
C ILE A 198 -5.61 5.52 4.28
N ASN A 199 -5.43 4.38 4.96
CA ASN A 199 -6.56 3.66 5.56
C ASN A 199 -7.14 4.39 6.79
N SER A 200 -6.30 5.11 7.53
CA SER A 200 -6.71 5.76 8.78
C SER A 200 -6.97 7.25 8.63
N LEU A 201 -5.94 8.06 8.39
CA LEU A 201 -6.02 9.52 8.32
C LEU A 201 -6.81 10.01 7.11
N SER A 202 -6.71 9.38 5.94
CA SER A 202 -7.49 9.82 4.76
C SER A 202 -8.99 9.58 4.87
N HIS A 203 -9.48 8.90 5.90
CA HIS A 203 -10.92 8.80 6.22
C HIS A 203 -11.34 9.73 7.36
N LEU A 204 -10.37 10.34 8.06
CA LEU A 204 -10.63 11.18 9.24
C LEU A 204 -10.33 12.66 9.01
N PHE A 205 -9.29 12.98 8.23
CA PHE A 205 -8.78 14.34 8.06
C PHE A 205 -8.60 14.73 6.59
N GLY A 206 -9.20 15.86 6.21
CA GLY A 206 -9.10 16.42 4.86
C GLY A 206 -10.43 16.97 4.35
N SER A 207 -10.48 17.29 3.07
CA SER A 207 -11.69 17.80 2.41
C SER A 207 -12.44 16.68 1.67
N ARG A 208 -13.77 16.78 1.61
CA ARG A 208 -14.59 15.95 0.72
C ARG A 208 -15.03 16.83 -0.43
N ARG A 209 -14.58 16.51 -1.63
CA ARG A 209 -15.04 17.18 -2.85
C ARG A 209 -16.27 16.48 -3.38
N TYR A 210 -16.27 15.15 -3.47
CA TYR A 210 -17.35 14.37 -4.05
C TYR A 210 -18.14 13.64 -2.98
N GLU A 211 -19.45 13.54 -3.18
CA GLU A 211 -20.30 12.64 -2.40
C GLU A 211 -19.95 11.19 -2.73
N THR A 212 -19.31 10.51 -1.79
CA THR A 212 -19.02 9.07 -1.83
C THR A 212 -19.82 8.35 -0.77
N GLY A 213 -20.02 7.03 -0.92
CA GLY A 213 -20.70 6.20 0.08
C GLY A 213 -19.88 5.93 1.35
N ASP A 214 -18.72 6.58 1.49
CA ASP A 214 -17.75 6.40 2.56
C ASP A 214 -17.23 7.75 3.08
N THR A 215 -16.34 7.70 4.08
CA THR A 215 -15.76 8.89 4.71
C THR A 215 -14.42 9.32 4.13
N SER A 216 -14.02 8.81 2.96
CA SER A 216 -12.76 9.19 2.31
C SER A 216 -12.62 10.70 2.11
N ARG A 217 -11.39 11.23 2.26
CA ARG A 217 -11.04 12.65 2.22
C ARG A 217 -9.77 12.89 1.43
N ASN A 218 -9.73 14.01 0.72
CA ASN A 218 -8.53 14.51 0.07
C ASN A 218 -7.63 15.23 1.09
N ASN A 219 -6.34 14.89 1.09
CA ASN A 219 -5.32 15.49 1.93
C ASN A 219 -4.01 15.65 1.13
N TRP A 220 -3.62 16.90 0.88
CA TRP A 220 -2.47 17.22 0.04
C TRP A 220 -1.13 16.79 0.67
N LEU A 221 -1.00 16.82 2.00
CA LEU A 221 0.22 16.40 2.69
C LEU A 221 0.41 14.88 2.55
N LEU A 222 -0.67 14.12 2.79
CA LEU A 222 -0.65 12.68 2.55
C LEU A 222 -0.39 12.37 1.08
N ALA A 223 -0.94 13.16 0.14
CA ALA A 223 -0.68 12.97 -1.28
C ALA A 223 0.80 13.15 -1.63
N LEU A 224 1.51 14.08 -1.01
CA LEU A 224 2.97 14.22 -1.20
C LEU A 224 3.75 13.03 -0.62
N LEU A 225 3.44 12.61 0.61
CA LEU A 225 4.12 11.49 1.27
C LEU A 225 3.90 10.16 0.57
N THR A 226 2.69 9.97 0.02
CA THR A 226 2.26 8.73 -0.63
C THR A 226 2.23 8.85 -2.15
N LEU A 227 2.91 9.84 -2.73
CA LEU A 227 3.06 10.02 -4.18
C LEU A 227 1.74 10.14 -4.99
N GLY A 228 0.64 10.48 -4.34
CA GLY A 228 -0.65 10.80 -4.95
C GLY A 228 -1.87 10.22 -4.22
N GLU A 229 -1.68 9.26 -3.31
CA GLU A 229 -2.78 8.48 -2.70
C GLU A 229 -3.61 9.27 -1.71
N GLY A 230 -3.10 10.40 -1.21
CA GLY A 230 -3.85 11.33 -0.37
C GLY A 230 -5.01 12.02 -1.09
N TRP A 231 -5.13 11.94 -2.42
CA TRP A 231 -6.35 12.36 -3.13
C TRP A 231 -7.44 11.27 -3.02
N HIS A 232 -7.74 10.87 -1.78
CA HIS A 232 -8.47 9.65 -1.48
C HIS A 232 -9.96 9.76 -1.77
N ASN A 233 -10.58 10.94 -1.53
CA ASN A 233 -11.98 11.16 -1.90
C ASN A 233 -12.18 11.19 -3.42
N ASN A 234 -11.24 11.79 -4.17
CA ASN A 234 -11.25 11.69 -5.63
C ASN A 234 -11.15 10.23 -6.08
N HIS A 235 -10.22 9.49 -5.47
CA HIS A 235 -10.00 8.08 -5.77
C HIS A 235 -11.23 7.22 -5.48
N HIS A 236 -11.90 7.41 -4.36
CA HIS A 236 -13.14 6.69 -4.02
C HIS A 236 -14.32 7.09 -4.92
N HIS A 237 -14.36 8.34 -5.39
CA HIS A 237 -15.34 8.78 -6.40
C HIS A 237 -15.16 8.06 -7.73
N PHE A 238 -13.92 7.92 -8.23
CA PHE A 238 -13.65 7.23 -9.49
C PHE A 238 -12.33 6.45 -9.49
N MET A 239 -12.38 5.27 -8.85
CA MET A 239 -11.21 4.40 -8.61
C MET A 239 -10.57 3.83 -9.87
N ALA A 240 -11.28 3.83 -11.00
CA ALA A 240 -10.77 3.32 -12.26
C ALA A 240 -9.70 4.22 -12.90
N SER A 241 -9.56 5.47 -12.47
CA SER A 241 -8.58 6.42 -13.01
C SER A 241 -7.15 6.06 -12.62
N ALA A 242 -6.21 6.23 -13.56
CA ALA A 242 -4.78 6.15 -13.28
C ALA A 242 -4.25 7.40 -12.55
N ARG A 243 -5.06 8.46 -12.53
CA ARG A 243 -4.77 9.76 -11.94
C ARG A 243 -5.76 10.02 -10.80
N GLN A 244 -5.27 10.11 -9.58
CA GLN A 244 -6.07 10.36 -8.38
C GLN A 244 -6.18 11.85 -8.07
N GLY A 245 -5.12 12.62 -8.35
CA GLY A 245 -5.20 14.09 -8.35
C GLY A 245 -5.91 14.56 -9.62
N PHE A 246 -7.23 14.71 -9.62
CA PHE A 246 -8.04 14.98 -10.81
C PHE A 246 -7.66 16.28 -11.52
N TYR A 247 -7.18 17.28 -10.76
CA TYR A 247 -6.84 18.60 -11.29
C TYR A 247 -5.34 18.81 -11.42
N TRP A 248 -4.92 19.77 -12.26
CA TRP A 248 -3.49 20.01 -12.56
C TRP A 248 -2.67 20.46 -11.34
N TRP A 249 -3.29 21.12 -10.37
CA TRP A 249 -2.67 21.53 -9.10
C TRP A 249 -2.62 20.39 -8.06
N GLU A 250 -3.33 19.29 -8.31
CA GLU A 250 -3.29 18.11 -7.43
C GLU A 250 -2.12 17.23 -7.84
N ILE A 251 -1.02 17.39 -7.10
CA ILE A 251 0.25 16.71 -7.35
C ILE A 251 0.05 15.19 -7.19
N ASP A 252 0.32 14.44 -8.25
CA ASP A 252 0.21 12.98 -8.31
C ASP A 252 1.46 12.42 -8.99
N ILE A 253 2.51 12.24 -8.18
CA ILE A 253 3.86 11.84 -8.64
C ILE A 253 3.81 10.46 -9.32
N THR A 254 2.99 9.55 -8.80
CA THR A 254 2.79 8.23 -9.39
C THR A 254 2.18 8.33 -10.78
N TYR A 255 1.18 9.18 -10.99
CA TYR A 255 0.59 9.38 -12.32
C TYR A 255 1.61 9.98 -13.30
N TYR A 256 2.39 10.98 -12.87
CA TYR A 256 3.40 11.60 -13.72
C TYR A 256 4.47 10.58 -14.14
N THR A 257 4.88 9.72 -13.21
CA THR A 257 5.85 8.65 -13.46
C THR A 257 5.27 7.60 -14.42
N LEU A 258 4.02 7.16 -14.21
CA LEU A 258 3.32 6.27 -15.14
C LEU A 258 3.19 6.88 -16.55
N LYS A 259 2.93 8.19 -16.64
CA LYS A 259 2.88 8.91 -17.91
C LYS A 259 4.22 8.92 -18.62
N ALA A 260 5.32 9.18 -17.90
CA ALA A 260 6.67 9.09 -18.47
C ALA A 260 7.00 7.66 -18.94
N MET A 261 6.65 6.64 -18.15
CA MET A 261 6.81 5.23 -18.53
C MET A 261 6.00 4.86 -19.77
N SER A 262 4.87 5.53 -20.01
CA SER A 262 4.07 5.30 -21.21
C SER A 262 4.75 5.77 -22.50
N TRP A 263 5.58 6.81 -22.41
CA TRP A 263 6.39 7.26 -23.55
C TRP A 263 7.48 6.25 -23.92
N LEU A 264 7.88 5.40 -22.97
CA LEU A 264 8.84 4.31 -23.17
C LEU A 264 8.15 2.99 -23.56
N GLY A 265 6.82 2.95 -23.67
CA GLY A 265 6.06 1.74 -23.98
C GLY A 265 6.02 0.70 -22.86
N LEU A 266 6.48 1.02 -21.64
CA LEU A 266 6.43 0.11 -20.49
C LEU A 266 5.01 -0.08 -19.97
N VAL A 267 4.18 0.95 -20.11
CA VAL A 267 2.75 0.97 -19.74
C VAL A 267 1.96 1.70 -20.81
N TRP A 268 0.68 1.39 -20.96
CA TRP A 268 -0.20 2.06 -21.92
C TRP A 268 -1.65 2.05 -21.43
N ASP A 269 -2.55 2.69 -22.18
CA ASP A 269 -3.98 2.81 -21.85
C ASP A 269 -4.22 3.37 -20.43
N LEU A 270 -3.49 4.42 -20.05
CA LEU A 270 -3.71 5.11 -18.77
C LEU A 270 -5.12 5.69 -18.75
N ARG A 271 -6.00 5.11 -17.94
CA ARG A 271 -7.39 5.54 -17.80
C ARG A 271 -7.42 6.95 -17.22
N LYS A 272 -8.05 7.85 -17.97
CA LYS A 272 -8.26 9.24 -17.55
C LYS A 272 -9.58 9.36 -16.81
N VAL A 273 -9.73 10.45 -16.05
CA VAL A 273 -11.01 10.86 -15.47
C VAL A 273 -11.90 11.42 -16.60
N PRO A 274 -13.08 10.85 -16.86
CA PRO A 274 -14.03 11.40 -17.83
C PRO A 274 -14.56 12.77 -17.40
N ALA A 275 -14.95 13.61 -18.36
CA ALA A 275 -15.46 14.96 -18.08
C ALA A 275 -16.72 14.95 -17.19
N HIS A 276 -17.61 13.97 -17.35
CA HIS A 276 -18.83 13.90 -16.52
C HIS A 276 -18.51 13.61 -15.04
N ILE A 277 -17.49 12.78 -14.75
CA ILE A 277 -17.03 12.52 -13.38
C ILE A 277 -16.50 13.79 -12.72
N LEU A 278 -15.87 14.69 -13.49
CA LEU A 278 -15.40 15.98 -12.99
C LEU A 278 -16.55 16.98 -12.78
N ALA A 279 -17.63 16.85 -13.56
CA ALA A 279 -18.79 17.73 -13.51
C ALA A 279 -19.78 17.38 -12.39
N ASP A 280 -19.67 16.19 -11.79
CA ASP A 280 -20.43 15.83 -10.60
C ASP A 280 -20.20 16.89 -9.50
N GLN A 281 -21.31 17.41 -8.97
CA GLN A 281 -21.25 18.60 -8.13
C GLN A 281 -20.43 18.34 -6.87
N PRO A 282 -19.50 19.24 -6.53
CA PRO A 282 -18.82 19.15 -5.26
C PRO A 282 -19.81 19.22 -4.09
N VAL A 283 -19.54 18.52 -3.00
CA VAL A 283 -20.27 18.71 -1.73
C VAL A 283 -20.22 20.19 -1.38
N ALA A 284 -21.38 20.79 -1.07
CA ALA A 284 -21.42 22.17 -0.60
C ALA A 284 -20.51 22.31 0.63
N ALA A 285 -19.60 23.28 0.57
CA ALA A 285 -18.58 23.52 1.61
C ALA A 285 -19.21 23.94 2.94
#